data_AF-A0A8X8YW31-F1
#
_entry.id   AF-A0A8X8YW31-F1
#
_cell.length_a   1.000
_cell.length_b   1.000
_cell.length_c   1.000
_cell.angle_alpha   90.00
_cell.angle_beta   90.00
_cell.angle_gamma   90.00
#
_symmetry.space_group_name_H-M   'P 1'
#
loop_
_entity.id
_entity.type
_entity.pdbx_description
1 polymer ?
#
loop_
_entity_poly.entity_id
_entity_poly.type
_entity_poly.pdbx_seq_one_letter_code
_entity_poly.pdbx_strand_id
1 'polypeptide(L)'
;MRDFAYVDLFLEHGADKMELQIKVPVVGDLDLTYNTLGVKEYIHNGGFKKQVPYLQEIVIMEGVAHFLNEEKPEKISQHIYDFIQRF
;
A
#
# COMPACT_ATOMS: atom_id res chain seq x y z
N MET A 1 -12.90 -0.29 14.67
CA MET A 1 -11.93 -1.05 13.85
C MET A 1 -12.43 -0.96 12.42
N ARG A 2 -11.91 -0.02 11.64
CA ARG A 2 -12.24 0.14 10.22
C ARG A 2 -10.92 -0.02 9.48
N ASP A 3 -10.76 -1.23 8.95
CA ASP A 3 -10.22 -1.60 7.65
C ASP A 3 -8.85 -1.00 7.24
N PHE A 4 -7.85 -1.89 7.22
CA PHE A 4 -6.48 -1.66 6.76
C PHE A 4 -6.22 -2.47 5.47
N ALA A 5 -6.34 -1.81 4.31
CA ALA A 5 -5.83 -2.27 3.01
C ALA A 5 -5.57 -1.00 2.18
N TYR A 6 -4.32 -0.51 2.18
CA TYR A 6 -4.05 0.92 1.87
C TYR A 6 -3.44 1.24 0.50
N VAL A 7 -3.20 0.25 -0.36
CA VAL A 7 -2.81 0.51 -1.78
C VAL A 7 -3.98 0.26 -2.71
N ASP A 8 -4.69 -0.82 -2.46
CA ASP A 8 -5.72 -1.31 -3.35
C ASP A 8 -6.96 -0.39 -3.35
N LEU A 9 -7.44 0.00 -2.17
CA LEU A 9 -8.53 0.98 -2.04
C LEU A 9 -8.18 2.36 -2.63
N PHE A 10 -6.91 2.76 -2.59
CA PHE A 10 -6.44 4.05 -3.12
C PHE A 10 -6.46 4.07 -4.65
N LEU A 11 -6.17 2.94 -5.31
CA LEU A 11 -6.23 2.81 -6.76
C LEU A 11 -7.65 2.59 -7.27
N GLU A 12 -8.53 1.95 -6.48
CA GLU A 12 -9.92 1.71 -6.86
C GLU A 12 -10.84 2.93 -6.70
N HIS A 13 -10.69 3.74 -5.64
CA HIS A 13 -11.73 4.71 -5.25
C HIS A 13 -11.49 6.17 -5.65
N GLY A 14 -10.33 6.51 -6.23
CA GLY A 14 -10.06 7.86 -6.70
C GLY A 14 -9.90 8.88 -5.55
N ALA A 15 -8.95 9.78 -5.72
CA ALA A 15 -8.49 10.68 -4.67
C ALA A 15 -9.52 11.76 -4.30
N ASP A 16 -10.39 11.48 -3.33
CA ASP A 16 -10.96 12.56 -2.51
C ASP A 16 -10.02 12.82 -1.32
N LYS A 17 -9.52 14.05 -1.28
CA LYS A 17 -8.53 14.56 -0.32
C LYS A 17 -9.03 14.46 1.11
N MET A 18 -8.83 13.32 1.75
CA MET A 18 -8.61 13.30 3.19
C MET A 18 -7.14 13.59 3.42
N GLU A 19 -6.84 14.53 4.32
CA GLU A 19 -5.53 14.74 4.98
C GLU A 19 -5.15 13.53 5.86
N LEU A 20 -5.53 12.33 5.43
CA LEU A 20 -5.02 11.08 5.94
C LEU A 20 -3.55 11.05 5.52
N GLN A 21 -2.69 11.47 6.44
CA GLN A 21 -1.30 11.06 6.45
C GLN A 21 -1.31 9.52 6.40
N ILE A 22 -1.17 8.95 5.21
CA ILE A 22 -1.05 7.50 4.94
C ILE A 22 0.38 7.30 4.42
N LYS A 23 1.32 6.68 5.12
CA LYS A 23 1.41 5.44 5.94
C LYS A 23 1.67 4.21 5.06
N VAL A 24 2.87 3.66 5.28
CA VAL A 24 3.61 2.62 4.53
C VAL A 24 2.71 1.69 3.71
N PRO A 25 2.69 1.82 2.38
CA PRO A 25 1.93 0.91 1.55
C PRO A 25 2.66 -0.41 1.38
N VAL A 26 1.96 -1.51 1.67
CA VAL A 26 2.40 -2.87 1.41
C VAL A 26 1.60 -3.40 0.22
N VAL A 27 2.27 -3.99 -0.76
CA VAL A 27 1.62 -4.60 -1.94
C VAL A 27 2.32 -5.91 -2.30
N GLY A 28 1.56 -6.88 -2.80
CA GLY A 28 2.09 -8.12 -3.33
C GLY A 28 2.72 -7.95 -4.71
N ASP A 29 3.80 -8.67 -5.01
CA ASP A 29 4.43 -8.63 -6.34
C ASP A 29 3.60 -9.34 -7.43
N LEU A 30 2.69 -10.24 -7.03
CA LEU A 30 1.73 -10.93 -7.91
C LEU A 30 0.38 -10.21 -7.97
N ASP A 31 0.20 -9.10 -7.25
CA ASP A 31 -1.05 -8.35 -7.24
C ASP A 31 -1.39 -7.82 -8.64
N LEU A 32 -2.62 -8.07 -9.10
CA LEU A 32 -3.11 -7.62 -10.40
C LEU A 32 -3.06 -6.09 -10.50
N THR A 33 -3.41 -5.39 -9.42
CA THR A 33 -3.39 -3.93 -9.34
C THR A 33 -1.97 -3.42 -9.52
N TYR A 34 -0.98 -4.03 -8.85
CA TYR A 34 0.44 -3.67 -8.99
C TYR A 34 1.02 -3.98 -10.37
N ASN A 35 0.52 -5.03 -11.04
CA ASN A 35 0.96 -5.45 -12.37
C ASN A 35 0.15 -4.84 -13.51
N THR A 36 -0.81 -3.97 -13.21
CA THR A 36 -1.56 -3.22 -14.24
C THR A 36 -0.62 -2.25 -14.96
N LEU A 37 -0.84 -2.09 -16.27
CA LEU A 37 0.01 -1.28 -17.14
C LEU A 37 0.22 0.14 -16.57
N GLY A 38 1.48 0.54 -16.40
CA GLY A 38 1.84 1.88 -15.93
C GLY A 38 1.87 2.05 -14.40
N VAL A 39 1.36 1.09 -13.62
CA VAL A 39 1.28 1.22 -12.15
C VAL A 39 2.66 1.12 -11.51
N LYS A 40 3.51 0.19 -11.95
CA LYS A 40 4.89 0.08 -11.45
C LYS A 40 5.69 1.34 -11.74
N GLU A 41 5.59 1.88 -12.96
CA GLU A 41 6.25 3.12 -13.36
C GLU A 41 5.72 4.30 -12.53
N TYR A 42 4.42 4.37 -12.31
CA TYR A 42 3.81 5.41 -11.49
C TYR A 42 4.31 5.40 -10.04
N ILE A 43 4.41 4.22 -9.46
CA ILE A 43 4.88 3.97 -8.09
C ILE A 43 6.38 4.28 -7.97
N HIS A 44 7.22 3.66 -8.82
CA HIS A 44 8.68 3.69 -8.69
C HIS A 44 9.34 4.94 -9.27
N ASN A 45 8.72 5.58 -10.27
CA ASN A 45 9.26 6.83 -10.86
C ASN A 45 8.75 8.09 -10.16
N GLY A 46 8.20 7.94 -8.94
CA GLY A 46 7.82 9.05 -8.07
C GLY A 46 6.51 9.74 -8.42
N GLY A 47 5.72 9.20 -9.36
CA GLY A 47 4.35 9.68 -9.63
C GLY A 47 3.49 9.62 -8.37
N PHE A 48 3.53 8.48 -7.67
CA PHE A 48 2.80 8.28 -6.43
C PHE A 48 3.30 9.19 -5.30
N LYS A 49 4.62 9.30 -5.13
CA LYS A 49 5.26 10.17 -4.12
C LYS A 49 4.93 11.67 -4.32
N LYS A 50 4.70 12.12 -5.56
CA LYS A 50 4.26 13.50 -5.84
C LYS A 50 2.85 13.77 -5.31
N GLN A 51 1.95 12.78 -5.37
CA GLN A 51 0.60 12.91 -4.84
C GLN A 51 0.52 12.66 -3.33
N VAL A 52 1.45 11.86 -2.79
CA VAL A 52 1.54 11.53 -1.36
C VAL A 52 2.91 11.96 -0.81
N PRO A 53 3.14 13.26 -0.52
CA PRO A 53 4.46 13.77 -0.15
C PRO A 53 5.08 13.12 1.09
N TYR A 54 4.26 12.65 2.03
CA TYR A 54 4.68 11.99 3.27
C TYR A 54 4.75 10.46 3.16
N LEU A 55 4.59 9.91 1.96
CA LEU A 55 4.71 8.49 1.68
C LEU A 55 6.08 7.97 2.17
N GLN A 56 6.07 6.98 3.06
CA GLN A 56 7.30 6.28 3.43
C GLN A 56 7.69 5.28 2.33
N GLU A 57 8.70 4.46 2.56
CA GLU A 57 9.07 3.38 1.63
C GLU A 57 7.86 2.46 1.36
N ILE A 58 7.76 1.96 0.13
CA ILE A 58 6.71 1.03 -0.29
C ILE A 58 7.27 -0.37 -0.14
N VAL A 59 6.56 -1.23 0.59
CA VAL A 59 6.99 -2.61 0.81
C VAL A 59 6.38 -3.50 -0.26
N ILE A 60 7.22 -4.11 -1.08
CA ILE A 60 6.81 -5.13 -2.07
C ILE A 60 7.02 -6.51 -1.45
N MET A 61 5.96 -7.31 -1.35
CA MET A 61 6.00 -8.67 -0.80
C MET A 61 6.09 -9.70 -1.92
N GLU A 62 7.18 -10.46 -1.93
CA GLU A 62 7.40 -11.54 -2.91
C GLU A 62 6.46 -12.73 -2.68
N GLY A 63 5.89 -13.23 -3.79
CA GLY A 63 5.02 -14.41 -3.82
C GLY A 63 3.65 -14.16 -3.18
N VAL A 64 3.19 -12.92 -3.14
CA VAL A 64 1.92 -12.53 -2.54
C VAL A 64 1.06 -11.84 -3.59
N ALA A 65 -0.20 -12.24 -3.71
CA ALA A 65 -1.14 -11.62 -4.63
C ALA A 65 -1.91 -10.49 -3.94
N HIS A 66 -3.18 -10.34 -4.31
CA HIS A 66 -4.02 -9.21 -3.95
C HIS A 66 -4.45 -9.24 -2.47
N PHE A 67 -4.77 -10.42 -1.93
CA PHE A 67 -5.28 -10.58 -0.56
C PHE A 67 -4.15 -10.83 0.45
N LEU A 68 -3.15 -9.95 0.49
CA LEU A 68 -1.95 -10.05 1.33
C LEU A 68 -2.22 -10.24 2.83
N ASN A 69 -3.32 -9.66 3.34
CA ASN A 69 -3.76 -9.81 4.73
C ASN A 69 -4.30 -11.21 5.04
N GLU A 70 -4.77 -11.96 4.04
CA GLU A 70 -5.20 -13.35 4.19
C GLU A 70 -4.07 -14.33 3.87
N GLU A 71 -3.20 -13.99 2.91
CA GLU A 71 -2.06 -14.82 2.53
C GLU A 71 -0.93 -14.80 3.56
N LYS A 72 -0.71 -13.66 4.24
CA LYS A 72 0.35 -13.44 5.23
C LYS A 72 -0.15 -12.65 6.46
N PRO A 73 -1.20 -13.12 7.16
CA PRO A 73 -1.89 -12.35 8.20
C PRO A 73 -0.96 -11.88 9.32
N GLU A 74 0.00 -12.69 9.76
CA GLU A 74 0.92 -12.33 10.84
C GLU A 74 1.89 -11.24 10.41
N LYS A 75 2.43 -11.33 9.18
CA LYS A 75 3.36 -10.33 8.64
C LYS A 75 2.67 -8.98 8.50
N ILE A 76 1.45 -8.98 7.97
CA ILE A 76 0.67 -7.76 7.78
C ILE A 76 0.27 -7.16 9.12
N SER A 77 -0.18 -8.00 10.07
CA SER A 77 -0.51 -7.56 11.43
C SER A 77 0.69 -6.94 12.14
N GLN A 78 1.87 -7.55 12.03
CA GLN A 78 3.11 -7.01 12.59
C GLN A 78 3.49 -5.68 11.93
N HIS A 79 3.39 -5.59 10.61
CA HIS A 79 3.71 -4.37 9.87
C HIS A 79 2.80 -3.21 10.30
N ILE A 80 1.50 -3.47 10.48
CA ILE A 80 0.54 -2.51 11.00
C ILE A 80 0.88 -2.12 12.45
N TYR A 81 1.22 -3.08 13.29
CA TYR A 81 1.59 -2.83 14.69
C TYR A 81 2.83 -1.94 14.79
N ASP A 82 3.92 -2.30 14.11
CA ASP A 82 5.17 -1.55 14.08
C ASP A 82 4.98 -0.13 13.55
N PHE A 83 4.10 0.01 12.56
CA PHE A 83 3.76 1.29 11.99
C PHE A 83 3.04 2.18 13.02
N ILE A 84 2.02 1.65 13.71
CA ILE A 84 1.23 2.41 14.68
C ILE A 84 2.09 2.82 15.89
N GLN A 85 2.98 1.95 16.37
CA GLN A 85 3.85 2.25 17.52
C GLN A 85 4.83 3.42 17.30
N ARG A 86 5.04 3.87 16.05
CA ARG A 86 5.93 5.00 15.73
C ARG A 86 5.27 6.38 15.94
N PHE A 87 3.98 6.42 16.26
CA PHE A 87 3.17 7.64 16.44
C PHE A 87 2.43 7.62 17.77
#